data_AF-A0A2D4WSJ4-F1
#
_entry.id   AF-A0A2D4WSJ4-F1
#
_cell.length_a   1.000
_cell.length_b   1.000
_cell.length_c   1.000
_cell.angle_alpha   90.00
_cell.angle_beta   90.00
_cell.angle_gamma   90.00
#
_symmetry.space_group_name_H-M   'P 1'
#
loop_
_entity.id
_entity.type
_entity.pdbx_description
1 polymer ?
#
loop_
_entity_poly.entity_id
_entity_poly.type
_entity_poly.pdbx_seq_one_letter_code
_entity_poly.pdbx_strand_id
1 'polypeptide(L)'
;MVILAMTFTTIASAIGAGSGSARETRNQVMATLAAEELLSELLSEPWEALSDWNGYRESTGESRAPDGRIEKDRAELLRAVEVMDETRHLEPIGMDIDGRVIRVHVEDRTTRVIISLERFIPKPPGVDE
;
A
#
# COMPACT_ATOMS: atom_id res chain seq x y z
N MET A 1 2.65 29.89 -0.52
CA MET A 1 3.14 28.50 -0.58
C MET A 1 1.95 27.65 -1.01
N VAL A 2 1.90 27.21 -2.27
CA VAL A 2 0.78 26.43 -2.81
C VAL A 2 1.13 24.96 -2.61
N ILE A 3 0.38 24.28 -1.75
CA ILE A 3 0.40 22.82 -1.60
C ILE A 3 -0.27 22.26 -2.85
N LEU A 4 0.52 21.75 -3.81
CA LEU A 4 0.00 20.99 -4.93
C LEU A 4 -0.35 19.58 -4.41
N ALA A 5 -1.50 19.46 -3.74
CA ALA A 5 -2.08 18.18 -3.39
C ALA A 5 -2.63 17.52 -4.66
N MET A 6 -1.76 16.89 -5.45
CA MET A 6 -2.21 15.94 -6.48
C MET A 6 -2.72 14.69 -5.75
N THR A 7 -4.03 14.60 -5.59
CA THR A 7 -4.73 13.38 -5.16
C THR A 7 -4.63 12.36 -6.28
N PHE A 8 -3.64 11.46 -6.22
CA PHE A 8 -3.63 10.30 -7.10
C PHE A 8 -4.46 9.19 -6.47
N THR A 9 -5.41 8.68 -7.25
CA THR A 9 -6.31 7.59 -6.92
C THR A 9 -5.51 6.30 -6.75
N THR A 10 -5.57 5.69 -5.57
CA THR A 10 -5.05 4.34 -5.34
C THR A 10 -5.85 3.36 -6.20
N ILE A 11 -5.16 2.54 -7.02
CA ILE A 11 -5.83 1.48 -7.78
C ILE A 11 -5.94 0.26 -6.87
N ALA A 12 -7.14 0.00 -6.36
CA ALA A 12 -7.46 -1.23 -5.65
C ALA A 12 -7.83 -2.31 -6.67
N SER A 13 -6.98 -3.33 -6.83
CA SER A 13 -7.27 -4.50 -7.66
C SER A 13 -7.67 -5.67 -6.76
N ALA A 14 -8.91 -6.15 -6.91
CA ALA A 14 -9.44 -7.30 -6.17
C ALA A 14 -9.39 -8.56 -7.03
N ILE A 15 -8.78 -9.63 -6.52
CA ILE A 15 -8.62 -10.90 -7.24
C ILE A 15 -9.53 -11.95 -6.58
N GLY A 16 -10.76 -12.13 -7.06
CA GLY A 16 -11.77 -13.01 -6.43
C GLY A 16 -12.27 -14.16 -7.32
N ALA A 17 -12.33 -15.38 -6.77
CA ALA A 17 -13.02 -16.53 -7.36
C ALA A 17 -14.02 -17.17 -6.37
N GLY A 18 -15.31 -17.12 -6.73
CA GLY A 18 -16.29 -18.19 -6.49
C GLY A 18 -16.78 -18.56 -5.07
N SER A 19 -18.01 -18.13 -4.76
CA SER A 19 -19.00 -18.70 -3.82
C SER A 19 -18.73 -18.66 -2.30
N GLY A 20 -19.04 -17.49 -1.74
CA GLY A 20 -19.24 -17.25 -0.31
C GLY A 20 -19.42 -15.76 -0.04
N SER A 21 -20.32 -15.09 -0.78
CA SER A 21 -20.22 -13.64 -1.06
C SER A 21 -20.06 -12.77 0.18
N ALA A 22 -20.76 -13.05 1.28
CA ALA A 22 -20.66 -12.25 2.49
C ALA A 22 -19.31 -12.38 3.19
N ARG A 23 -18.73 -13.60 3.26
CA ARG A 23 -17.42 -13.83 3.88
C ARG A 23 -16.30 -13.30 2.99
N GLU A 24 -16.38 -13.53 1.69
CA GLU A 24 -15.39 -13.01 0.74
C GLU A 24 -15.42 -11.47 0.70
N THR A 25 -16.61 -10.86 0.66
CA THR A 25 -16.74 -9.39 0.71
C THR A 25 -16.18 -8.84 2.01
N ARG A 26 -16.48 -9.49 3.14
CA ARG A 26 -15.93 -9.08 4.44
C ARG A 26 -14.41 -9.18 4.47
N ASN A 27 -13.84 -10.28 3.98
CA ASN A 27 -12.38 -10.45 3.89
C ASN A 27 -11.75 -9.38 3.01
N GLN A 28 -12.38 -9.08 1.87
CA GLN A 28 -11.91 -8.04 0.96
C GLN A 28 -11.96 -6.66 1.60
N VAL A 29 -13.03 -6.30 2.31
CA VAL A 29 -13.13 -5.03 3.05
C VAL A 29 -12.05 -4.93 4.13
N MET A 30 -11.84 -5.99 4.91
CA MET A 30 -10.79 -6.02 5.94
C MET A 30 -9.39 -5.94 5.33
N ALA A 31 -9.16 -6.60 4.21
CA ALA A 31 -7.89 -6.55 3.49
C ALA A 31 -7.63 -5.15 2.91
N THR A 32 -8.65 -4.51 2.33
CA THR A 32 -8.53 -3.12 1.87
C THR A 32 -8.16 -2.20 3.03
N LEU A 33 -8.88 -2.27 4.14
CA LEU A 33 -8.61 -1.45 5.32
C LEU A 33 -7.18 -1.68 5.83
N ALA A 34 -6.76 -2.94 5.95
CA ALA A 34 -5.41 -3.28 6.43
C ALA A 34 -4.30 -2.74 5.52
N ALA A 35 -4.50 -2.74 4.19
CA ALA A 35 -3.58 -2.14 3.24
C ALA A 35 -3.59 -0.60 3.30
N GLU A 36 -4.76 0.02 3.38
CA GLU A 36 -4.88 1.49 3.47
C GLU A 36 -4.21 2.03 4.73
N GLU A 37 -4.34 1.32 5.85
CA GLU A 37 -3.68 1.66 7.11
C GLU A 37 -2.15 1.58 6.99
N LEU A 38 -1.61 0.49 6.43
CA LEU A 38 -0.15 0.38 6.23
C LEU A 38 0.36 1.41 5.24
N LEU A 39 -0.40 1.65 4.16
CA LEU A 39 -0.06 2.70 3.20
C LEU A 39 -0.06 4.07 3.87
N SER A 40 -0.99 4.34 4.78
CA SER A 40 -1.04 5.61 5.52
C SER A 40 0.16 5.77 6.46
N GLU A 41 0.59 4.69 7.10
CA GLU A 41 1.81 4.65 7.92
C GLU A 41 3.05 4.94 7.05
N LEU A 42 3.20 4.24 5.92
CA LEU A 42 4.28 4.49 4.96
C LEU A 42 4.28 5.93 4.44
N LEU A 43 3.11 6.52 4.18
CA LEU A 43 2.98 7.90 3.72
C LEU A 43 3.35 8.94 4.80
N SER A 44 3.45 8.54 6.07
CA SER A 44 3.90 9.39 7.16
C SER A 44 5.42 9.36 7.38
N GLU A 45 6.10 8.40 6.77
CA GLU A 45 7.55 8.26 6.84
C GLU A 45 8.27 9.32 5.96
N PRO A 46 9.49 9.73 6.34
CA PRO A 46 10.35 10.53 5.47
C PRO A 46 10.59 9.84 4.13
N TRP A 47 10.70 10.62 3.05
CA TRP A 47 10.84 10.06 1.70
C TRP A 47 12.06 9.14 1.59
N GLU A 48 13.16 9.51 2.24
CA GLU A 48 14.42 8.77 2.25
C GLU A 48 14.25 7.38 2.88
N ALA A 49 13.47 7.29 3.97
CA ALA A 49 13.23 6.06 4.72
C ALA A 49 12.31 5.08 3.99
N LEU A 50 11.57 5.51 2.96
CA LEU A 50 10.64 4.64 2.22
C LEU A 50 11.34 3.42 1.61
N SER A 51 12.61 3.53 1.20
CA SER A 51 13.36 2.39 0.64
C SER A 51 13.60 1.28 1.65
N ASP A 52 13.64 1.59 2.95
CA ASP A 52 13.91 0.61 4.00
C ASP A 52 12.72 -0.33 4.21
N TRP A 53 11.54 0.07 3.75
CA TRP A 53 10.33 -0.75 3.77
C TRP A 53 10.25 -1.75 2.61
N ASN A 54 11.15 -1.67 1.63
CA ASN A 54 11.13 -2.61 0.52
C ASN A 54 11.41 -4.05 1.00
N GLY A 55 10.49 -4.96 0.72
CA GLY A 55 10.58 -6.35 1.18
C GLY A 55 10.06 -6.55 2.62
N TYR A 56 9.49 -5.52 3.24
CA TYR A 56 8.78 -5.67 4.51
C TYR A 56 7.64 -6.69 4.34
N ARG A 57 7.53 -7.59 5.32
CA ARG A 57 6.47 -8.60 5.38
C ARG A 57 6.12 -8.86 6.83
N GLU A 58 4.84 -8.76 7.15
CA GLU A 58 4.34 -9.11 8.48
C GLU A 58 4.47 -10.61 8.75
N SER A 59 4.75 -10.95 10.00
CA SER A 59 4.59 -12.33 10.49
C SER A 59 3.12 -12.61 10.79
N THR A 60 2.77 -13.90 10.81
CA THR A 60 1.39 -14.31 11.11
C THR A 60 0.96 -13.81 12.49
N GLY A 61 -0.20 -13.14 12.53
CA GLY A 61 -0.77 -12.59 13.77
C GLY A 61 -0.24 -11.21 14.19
N GLU A 62 0.65 -10.60 13.40
CA GLU A 62 1.16 -9.24 13.68
C GLU A 62 0.23 -8.13 13.18
N SER A 63 -0.68 -8.44 12.24
CA SER A 63 -1.62 -7.46 11.72
C SER A 63 -2.58 -6.99 12.82
N ARG A 64 -2.34 -5.76 13.29
CA ARG A 64 -3.12 -5.09 14.34
C ARG A 64 -3.91 -3.94 13.76
N ALA A 65 -5.14 -3.77 14.22
CA ALA A 65 -5.88 -2.55 13.96
C ALA A 65 -5.17 -1.33 14.57
N PRO A 66 -5.45 -0.10 14.07
CA PRO A 66 -4.79 1.12 14.54
C PRO A 66 -5.00 1.37 16.04
N ASP A 67 -6.08 0.85 16.61
CA ASP A 67 -6.39 0.86 18.05
C ASP A 67 -5.61 -0.20 18.85
N GLY A 68 -4.73 -0.96 18.21
CA GLY A 68 -3.94 -2.05 18.78
C GLY A 68 -4.68 -3.39 18.89
N ARG A 69 -5.96 -3.45 18.49
CA ARG A 69 -6.79 -4.65 18.64
C ARG A 69 -6.43 -5.71 17.60
N ILE A 70 -6.34 -6.95 18.07
CA ILE A 70 -6.21 -8.12 17.20
C ILE A 70 -7.63 -8.62 16.90
N GLU A 71 -8.12 -8.36 15.69
CA GLU A 71 -9.36 -8.97 15.22
C GLU A 71 -9.07 -10.37 14.67
N LYS A 72 -9.93 -11.34 15.00
CA LYS A 72 -9.74 -12.74 14.60
C LYS A 72 -9.62 -12.91 13.08
N ASP A 73 -10.40 -12.14 12.32
CA ASP A 73 -10.37 -12.18 10.85
C ASP A 73 -9.17 -11.43 10.25
N ARG A 74 -8.54 -10.54 11.03
CA ARG A 74 -7.34 -9.79 10.65
C ARG A 74 -6.05 -10.55 10.97
N ALA A 75 -6.05 -11.36 12.02
CA ALA A 75 -4.92 -12.20 12.40
C ALA A 75 -4.50 -13.21 11.31
N GLU A 76 -5.37 -13.47 10.35
CA GLU A 76 -5.12 -14.34 9.20
C GLU A 76 -4.59 -13.59 7.97
N LEU A 77 -4.60 -12.26 8.00
CA LEU A 77 -4.08 -11.40 6.93
C LEU A 77 -2.60 -11.10 7.17
N LEU A 78 -1.84 -11.09 6.08
CA LEU A 78 -0.42 -10.76 6.06
C LEU A 78 -0.25 -9.56 5.13
N ARG A 79 0.45 -8.51 5.58
CA ARG A 79 0.78 -7.36 4.74
C ARG A 79 2.22 -7.47 4.26
N ALA A 80 2.44 -7.16 2.99
CA ALA A 80 3.77 -7.08 2.39
C ALA A 80 3.92 -5.78 1.61
N VAL A 81 5.15 -5.25 1.57
CA VAL A 81 5.45 -3.98 0.91
C VAL A 81 6.56 -4.18 -0.11
N GLU A 82 6.34 -3.63 -1.30
CA GLU A 82 7.36 -3.45 -2.31
C GLU A 82 7.53 -1.95 -2.57
N VAL A 83 8.77 -1.49 -2.62
CA VAL A 83 9.11 -0.11 -2.98
C VAL A 83 10.09 -0.14 -4.14
N MET A 84 9.73 0.56 -5.21
CA MET A 84 10.50 0.59 -6.46
C MET A 84 10.71 2.05 -6.87
N ASP A 85 11.94 2.42 -7.21
CA ASP A 85 12.19 3.71 -7.86
C ASP A 85 11.58 3.68 -9.28
N GLU A 86 10.84 4.72 -9.64
CA GLU A 86 10.15 4.84 -10.91
C GLU A 86 10.20 6.30 -11.40
N THR A 87 10.46 6.48 -12.69
CA THR A 87 10.33 7.77 -13.37
C THR A 87 9.01 7.77 -14.15
N ARG A 88 8.11 8.70 -13.83
CA ARG A 88 6.84 8.86 -14.56
C ARG A 88 6.90 10.06 -15.50
N HIS A 89 6.64 9.80 -16.77
CA HIS A 89 6.46 10.85 -17.76
C HIS A 89 5.05 11.44 -17.65
N LEU A 90 4.95 12.73 -17.36
CA LEU A 90 3.67 13.44 -17.33
C LEU A 90 3.38 14.11 -18.68
N GLU A 91 2.41 13.57 -19.39
CA GLU A 91 1.78 14.25 -20.52
C GLU A 91 0.61 15.14 -20.06
N PRO A 92 0.35 16.29 -20.72
CA PRO A 92 1.04 16.84 -21.90
C PRO A 92 2.23 17.76 -21.57
N ILE A 93 2.59 17.89 -20.29
CA ILE A 93 3.65 18.82 -19.84
C ILE A 93 5.07 18.34 -20.20
N GLY A 94 5.24 17.11 -20.68
CA GLY A 94 6.50 16.59 -21.24
C GLY A 94 7.61 16.49 -20.20
N MET A 95 7.26 16.30 -18.93
CA MET A 95 8.19 16.33 -17.81
C MET A 95 8.30 14.94 -17.19
N ASP A 96 9.53 14.51 -16.95
CA ASP A 96 9.83 13.32 -16.17
C ASP A 96 9.85 13.65 -14.68
N ILE A 97 9.11 12.87 -13.90
CA ILE A 97 9.10 12.96 -12.45
C ILE A 97 9.68 11.68 -11.88
N ASP A 98 10.84 11.80 -11.23
CA ASP A 98 11.39 10.73 -10.42
C ASP A 98 10.60 10.58 -9.13
N GLY A 99 10.44 9.35 -8.70
CA GLY A 99 9.76 9.03 -7.46
C GLY A 99 9.87 7.55 -7.12
N ARG A 100 9.00 7.12 -6.21
CA ARG A 100 8.91 5.74 -5.76
C ARG A 100 7.49 5.25 -5.89
N VAL A 101 7.31 4.07 -6.46
CA VAL A 101 6.06 3.34 -6.35
C VAL A 101 6.11 2.49 -5.10
N ILE A 102 5.13 2.69 -4.22
CA ILE A 102 4.86 1.82 -3.09
C ILE A 102 3.70 0.90 -3.49
N ARG A 103 3.92 -0.41 -3.34
CA ARG A 103 2.88 -1.43 -3.42
C ARG A 103 2.69 -2.06 -2.06
N VAL A 104 1.44 -2.10 -1.62
CA VAL A 104 1.03 -2.84 -0.42
C VAL A 104 0.17 -4.00 -0.86
N HIS A 105 0.61 -5.21 -0.56
CA HIS A 105 -0.12 -6.44 -0.77
C HIS A 105 -0.74 -6.89 0.54
N VAL A 106 -2.00 -7.33 0.49
CA VAL A 106 -2.58 -8.14 1.58
C VAL A 106 -2.82 -9.53 1.06
N GLU A 107 -2.27 -10.47 1.79
CA GLU A 107 -2.35 -11.89 1.50
C GLU A 107 -3.14 -12.63 2.58
N ASP A 108 -3.72 -13.76 2.20
CA ASP A 108 -4.20 -14.75 3.16
C ASP A 108 -3.07 -15.68 3.65
N ARG A 109 -3.42 -16.60 4.56
CA ARG A 109 -2.50 -17.62 5.12
C ARG A 109 -1.89 -18.56 4.08
N THR A 110 -2.45 -18.63 2.87
CA THR A 110 -1.95 -19.44 1.76
C THR A 110 -1.02 -18.65 0.84
N THR A 111 -0.64 -17.43 1.22
CA THR A 111 0.15 -16.47 0.41
C THR A 111 -0.56 -16.00 -0.85
N ARG A 112 -1.88 -16.21 -0.93
CA ARG A 112 -2.69 -15.67 -2.02
C ARG A 112 -2.95 -14.19 -1.76
N VAL A 113 -2.59 -13.34 -2.73
CA VAL A 113 -2.92 -11.90 -2.70
C VAL A 113 -4.44 -11.73 -2.84
N ILE A 114 -5.05 -11.07 -1.86
CA ILE A 114 -6.46 -10.68 -1.86
C ILE A 114 -6.63 -9.34 -2.56
N ILE A 115 -5.78 -8.37 -2.20
CA ILE A 115 -5.77 -7.01 -2.74
C ILE A 115 -4.33 -6.50 -2.83
N SER A 116 -4.10 -5.66 -3.84
CA SER A 116 -2.91 -4.83 -3.95
C SER A 116 -3.34 -3.37 -4.06
N LEU A 117 -2.69 -2.51 -3.28
CA LEU A 117 -2.77 -1.05 -3.41
C LEU A 117 -1.44 -0.55 -3.97
N GLU A 118 -1.50 0.36 -4.94
CA GLU A 118 -0.31 0.99 -5.51
C GLU A 118 -0.40 2.52 -5.39
N ARG A 119 0.72 3.16 -5.02
CA ARG A 119 0.83 4.61 -4.93
C ARG A 119 2.21 5.10 -5.38
N PHE A 120 2.24 6.05 -6.31
CA PHE A 120 3.47 6.75 -6.72
C PHE A 120 3.75 8.00 -5.89
N ILE A 121 4.89 8.08 -5.22
CA ILE A 121 5.32 9.21 -4.41
C ILE A 121 6.47 9.92 -5.14
N PRO A 122 6.25 11.16 -5.61
CA PRO A 122 7.31 11.92 -6.28
C PRO A 122 8.46 12.22 -5.30
N LYS A 123 9.68 12.25 -5.81
CA LYS A 123 10.85 12.70 -5.05
C LYS A 123 10.67 14.18 -4.67
N PRO A 124 10.77 14.52 -3.37
CA PRO A 124 10.68 15.91 -2.96
C PRO A 124 11.92 16.70 -3.43
N PRO A 125 11.77 18.00 -3.73
CA PRO A 125 12.89 18.84 -4.11
C PRO A 125 13.86 19.00 -2.92
N GLY A 126 15.17 18.91 -3.19
CA GLY A 126 16.23 19.16 -2.18
C GLY A 126 16.78 17.92 -1.47
N VAL A 127 16.44 16.69 -1.90
CA VAL A 127 16.98 15.44 -1.31
C VAL A 127 18.34 15.02 -1.92
N ASP A 128 18.82 15.74 -2.94
CA ASP A 128 20.13 15.49 -3.59
C ASP A 128 21.19 16.58 -3.32
N GLU A 129 21.00 17.45 -2.33
CA GLU A 129 21.97 18.49 -1.95
C GLU A 129 22.74 18.16 -0.67
#